data_AF-A0A2T0BFG3-F1
#
_entry.id   AF-A0A2T0BFG3-F1
#
_cell.length_a   1.000
_cell.length_b   1.000
_cell.length_c   1.000
_cell.angle_alpha   90.00
_cell.angle_beta   90.00
_cell.angle_gamma   90.00
#
_symmetry.space_group_name_H-M   'P 1'
#
loop_
_entity.id
_entity.type
_entity.pdbx_description
1 polymer ?
#
loop_
_entity_poly.entity_id
_entity_poly.type
_entity_poly.pdbx_seq_one_letter_code
_entity_poly.pdbx_strand_id
1 'polypeptide(L)'
;MNDFNTKKLYSDIIFAMESLNGFVSKETLNRRKYIRYLNIVKECSENKDKINFKNNKEILAQLSNCQKCKCFNCDKECSAEGCNRCEPGGMVSQCDNKIATVYHFSDKTFQLKSNKLRSSATYKVLAIIEDIEYKEFFVVLSLGKKKYISYYYSEIGGDTFSEIKDIEDFNFAIKVFENSEVSMRG
;
A
#
# COMPACT_ATOMS: atom_id res chain seq x y z
N MET A 1 -6.17 10.36 21.68
CA MET A 1 -6.82 9.55 20.63
C MET A 1 -6.82 10.38 19.37
N ASN A 2 -6.18 9.93 18.28
CA ASN A 2 -6.28 10.62 16.99
C ASN A 2 -7.75 10.57 16.54
N ASP A 3 -8.43 11.71 16.58
CA ASP A 3 -9.80 11.84 16.10
C ASP A 3 -9.74 11.91 14.56
N PHE A 4 -10.18 10.85 13.88
CA PHE A 4 -10.22 10.82 12.43
C PHE A 4 -11.41 11.64 11.96
N ASN A 5 -11.16 12.72 11.21
CA ASN A 5 -12.24 13.55 10.66
C ASN A 5 -12.90 12.86 9.46
N THR A 6 -13.86 11.97 9.73
CA THR A 6 -14.60 11.20 8.72
C THR A 6 -15.43 12.07 7.79
N LYS A 7 -15.95 13.21 8.26
CA LYS A 7 -16.65 14.19 7.42
C LYS A 7 -15.74 14.80 6.36
N LYS A 8 -14.52 15.18 6.77
CA LYS A 8 -13.50 15.66 5.83
C LYS A 8 -13.11 14.55 4.85
N LEU A 9 -12.84 13.34 5.34
CA LEU A 9 -12.51 12.19 4.50
C LEU A 9 -13.58 11.91 3.44
N TYR A 10 -14.85 11.91 3.83
CA TYR A 10 -15.98 11.74 2.90
C TYR A 10 -15.98 12.83 1.83
N SER A 11 -15.92 14.10 2.23
CA SER A 11 -15.96 15.25 1.31
C SER A 11 -14.80 15.21 0.31
N ASP A 12 -13.58 14.95 0.79
CA ASP A 12 -12.39 14.84 -0.04
C ASP A 12 -12.51 13.69 -1.06
N ILE A 13 -13.13 12.56 -0.70
CA ILE A 13 -13.38 11.46 -1.64
C ILE A 13 -14.36 11.88 -2.73
N ILE A 14 -15.44 12.59 -2.39
CA ILE A 14 -16.40 13.10 -3.38
C ILE A 14 -15.70 14.05 -4.37
N PHE A 15 -14.91 15.00 -3.87
CA PHE A 15 -14.13 15.90 -4.74
C PHE A 15 -13.13 15.15 -5.62
N ALA A 16 -12.45 14.12 -5.09
CA ALA A 16 -11.57 13.28 -5.89
C ALA A 16 -12.34 12.56 -7.00
N MET A 17 -13.51 12.00 -6.70
CA MET A 17 -14.34 11.33 -7.71
C MET A 17 -14.81 12.28 -8.82
N GLU A 18 -15.24 13.48 -8.46
CA GLU A 18 -15.67 14.50 -9.43
C GLU A 18 -14.53 14.97 -10.31
N SER A 19 -13.36 15.27 -9.72
CA SER A 19 -12.17 15.74 -10.46
C SER A 19 -11.59 14.70 -11.39
N LEU A 20 -11.77 13.40 -11.10
CA LEU A 20 -11.27 12.30 -11.93
C LEU A 20 -12.27 11.84 -12.98
N ASN A 21 -13.51 12.32 -12.92
CA ASN A 21 -14.56 11.93 -13.86
C ASN A 21 -14.17 12.35 -15.29
N GLY A 22 -14.17 11.38 -16.21
CA GLY A 22 -13.76 11.59 -17.60
C GLY A 22 -12.25 11.48 -17.85
N PHE A 23 -11.41 11.45 -16.81
CA PHE A 23 -9.96 11.20 -16.95
C PHE A 23 -9.60 9.74 -16.71
N VAL A 24 -10.32 9.07 -15.80
CA VAL A 24 -10.08 7.69 -15.40
C VAL A 24 -11.32 6.85 -15.70
N SER A 25 -11.14 5.62 -16.18
CA SER A 25 -12.26 4.73 -16.44
C SER A 25 -13.03 4.40 -15.16
N LYS A 26 -14.33 4.10 -15.29
CA LYS A 26 -15.15 3.64 -14.14
C LYS A 26 -14.58 2.38 -13.51
N GLU A 27 -14.01 1.48 -14.32
CA GLU A 27 -13.38 0.25 -13.87
C GLU A 27 -12.18 0.55 -12.97
N THR A 28 -11.26 1.40 -13.41
CA THR A 28 -10.09 1.79 -12.60
C THR A 28 -10.46 2.60 -11.36
N LEU A 29 -11.45 3.49 -11.46
CA LEU A 29 -11.98 4.19 -10.28
C LEU A 29 -12.54 3.21 -9.25
N ASN A 30 -13.38 2.25 -9.67
CA ASN A 30 -14.00 1.29 -8.76
C ASN A 30 -13.00 0.35 -8.07
N ARG A 31 -11.78 0.20 -8.60
CA ARG A 31 -10.71 -0.53 -7.93
C ARG A 31 -10.10 0.23 -6.75
N ARG A 32 -10.22 1.56 -6.70
CA ARG A 32 -9.62 2.37 -5.65
C ARG A 32 -10.29 2.09 -4.31
N LYS A 33 -9.48 1.79 -3.29
CA LYS A 33 -9.97 1.42 -1.95
C LYS A 33 -10.96 2.45 -1.39
N TYR A 34 -10.68 3.74 -1.52
CA TYR A 34 -11.56 4.79 -0.99
C TYR A 34 -12.92 4.85 -1.69
N ILE A 35 -13.04 4.41 -2.96
CA ILE A 35 -14.32 4.31 -3.67
C ILE A 35 -15.08 3.07 -3.20
N ARG A 36 -14.41 1.91 -3.10
CA ARG A 36 -15.01 0.68 -2.59
C ARG A 36 -15.58 0.82 -1.18
N TYR A 37 -14.94 1.62 -0.34
CA TYR A 37 -15.33 1.85 1.05
C TYR A 37 -16.13 3.15 1.26
N LEU A 38 -16.59 3.81 0.19
CA LEU A 38 -17.31 5.09 0.26
C LEU A 38 -18.53 5.03 1.18
N ASN A 39 -19.33 3.96 1.10
CA ASN A 39 -20.52 3.79 1.94
C ASN A 39 -20.16 3.75 3.44
N ILE A 40 -19.11 3.01 3.81
CA ILE A 40 -18.63 2.93 5.19
C ILE A 40 -18.14 4.32 5.68
N VAL A 41 -17.43 5.05 4.83
CA VAL A 41 -16.98 6.41 5.15
C VAL A 41 -18.17 7.36 5.32
N LYS A 42 -19.18 7.28 4.44
CA LYS A 42 -20.41 8.07 4.51
C LYS A 42 -21.14 7.82 5.83
N GLU A 43 -21.43 6.56 6.14
CA GLU A 43 -22.09 6.18 7.39
C GLU A 43 -21.34 6.72 8.61
N CYS A 44 -20.01 6.53 8.65
CA CYS A 44 -19.16 7.03 9.73
C CYS A 44 -19.07 8.57 9.78
N SER A 45 -19.43 9.28 8.71
CA SER A 45 -19.46 10.75 8.65
C SER A 45 -20.78 11.34 9.13
N GLU A 46 -21.89 10.62 8.93
CA GLU A 46 -23.25 11.03 9.26
C GLU A 46 -23.64 10.60 10.68
N ASN A 47 -23.31 9.36 11.05
CA ASN A 47 -23.64 8.77 12.34
C ASN A 47 -22.37 8.22 13.01
N LYS A 48 -21.99 8.83 14.14
CA LYS A 48 -20.84 8.40 14.96
C LYS A 48 -21.16 7.18 15.82
N ASP A 49 -21.96 6.23 15.32
CA ASP A 49 -22.18 4.97 16.00
C ASP A 49 -20.82 4.35 16.29
N LYS A 50 -20.43 4.38 17.57
CA LYS A 50 -19.08 4.00 18.00
C LYS A 50 -18.74 2.59 17.55
N ILE A 51 -19.74 1.71 17.36
CA ILE A 51 -19.58 0.34 16.91
C ILE A 51 -19.08 0.27 15.47
N ASN A 52 -19.77 0.91 14.50
CA ASN A 52 -19.35 0.89 13.10
C ASN A 52 -18.00 1.58 12.89
N PHE A 53 -17.79 2.72 13.55
CA PHE A 53 -16.50 3.39 13.52
C PHE A 53 -15.38 2.53 14.14
N LYS A 54 -15.63 1.88 15.28
CA LYS A 54 -14.66 1.01 15.96
C LYS A 54 -14.32 -0.21 15.12
N ASN A 55 -15.32 -0.84 14.50
CA ASN A 55 -15.15 -2.04 13.67
C ASN A 55 -14.37 -1.73 12.38
N ASN A 56 -14.41 -0.48 11.89
CA ASN A 56 -13.74 -0.07 10.67
C ASN A 56 -12.52 0.83 10.91
N LYS A 57 -12.03 0.92 12.15
CA LYS A 57 -10.97 1.89 12.52
C LYS A 57 -9.70 1.75 11.68
N GLU A 58 -9.28 0.52 11.39
CA GLU A 58 -8.07 0.25 10.60
C GLU A 58 -8.25 0.69 9.15
N ILE A 59 -9.40 0.36 8.55
CA ILE A 59 -9.76 0.80 7.20
C ILE A 59 -9.80 2.32 7.15
N LEU A 60 -10.47 2.98 8.10
CA LEU A 60 -10.57 4.44 8.15
C LEU A 60 -9.19 5.10 8.33
N ALA A 61 -8.30 4.50 9.13
CA ALA A 61 -6.93 4.97 9.28
C ALA A 61 -6.13 4.87 7.97
N GLN A 62 -6.23 3.74 7.27
CA GLN A 62 -5.61 3.54 5.96
C GLN A 62 -6.18 4.51 4.92
N LEU A 63 -7.50 4.72 4.88
CA LEU A 63 -8.13 5.66 3.95
C LEU A 63 -7.67 7.09 4.22
N SER A 64 -7.63 7.50 5.49
CA SER A 64 -7.10 8.81 5.90
C SER A 64 -5.63 8.99 5.50
N ASN A 65 -4.83 7.93 5.59
CA ASN A 65 -3.46 7.95 5.09
C ASN A 65 -3.42 8.04 3.56
N CYS A 66 -4.30 7.32 2.85
CA CYS A 66 -4.34 7.39 1.40
C CYS A 66 -4.71 8.79 0.88
N GLN A 67 -5.50 9.59 1.61
CA GLN A 67 -5.79 10.98 1.20
C GLN A 67 -4.52 11.84 1.01
N LYS A 68 -3.44 11.49 1.72
CA LYS A 68 -2.15 12.19 1.64
C LYS A 68 -1.25 11.64 0.53
N CYS A 69 -1.66 10.54 -0.09
CA CYS A 69 -0.90 9.84 -1.11
C CYS A 69 -1.20 10.41 -2.50
N LYS A 70 -0.17 10.48 -3.36
CA LYS A 70 -0.31 10.89 -4.77
C LYS A 70 -1.34 10.08 -5.57
N CYS A 71 -1.61 8.84 -5.16
CA CYS A 71 -2.61 8.00 -5.83
C CYS A 71 -4.05 8.48 -5.63
N PHE A 72 -4.34 9.29 -4.61
CA PHE A 72 -5.70 9.73 -4.28
C PHE A 72 -6.34 10.55 -5.39
N ASN A 73 -5.61 11.53 -5.94
CA ASN A 73 -6.05 12.39 -7.04
C ASN A 73 -5.32 12.07 -8.35
N CYS A 74 -4.75 10.88 -8.50
CA CYS A 74 -4.04 10.48 -9.72
C CYS A 74 -5.03 10.40 -10.89
N ASP A 75 -4.77 11.11 -11.98
CA ASP A 75 -5.61 11.13 -13.19
C ASP A 75 -5.26 10.03 -14.20
N LYS A 76 -4.31 9.14 -13.85
CA LYS A 76 -3.85 8.08 -14.73
C LYS A 76 -4.72 6.83 -14.62
N GLU A 77 -4.98 6.23 -15.78
CA GLU A 77 -5.40 4.85 -15.87
C GLU A 77 -4.24 3.97 -15.37
N CYS A 78 -4.44 3.30 -14.24
CA CYS A 78 -3.36 2.61 -13.55
C CYS A 78 -3.89 1.39 -12.82
N SER A 79 -3.13 0.31 -12.90
CA SER A 79 -3.46 -0.98 -12.31
C SER A 79 -2.67 -1.28 -11.04
N ALA A 80 -1.97 -0.28 -10.48
CA ALA A 80 -1.26 -0.41 -9.22
C ALA A 80 -2.21 -0.55 -8.03
N GLU A 81 -1.75 -1.21 -6.96
CA GLU A 81 -2.51 -1.37 -5.72
C GLU A 81 -2.69 -0.05 -4.94
N GLY A 82 -1.78 0.91 -5.10
CA GLY A 82 -1.92 2.29 -4.62
C GLY A 82 -2.37 2.37 -3.16
N CYS A 83 -3.61 2.82 -2.92
CA CYS A 83 -4.20 2.92 -1.59
C CYS A 83 -4.25 1.62 -0.79
N ASN A 84 -4.26 0.45 -1.43
CA ASN A 84 -4.29 -0.84 -0.74
C ASN A 84 -3.06 -1.07 0.13
N ARG A 85 -1.96 -0.35 -0.15
CA ARG A 85 -0.69 -0.41 0.59
C ARG A 85 -0.40 0.83 1.45
N CYS A 86 -1.37 1.75 1.55
CA CYS A 86 -1.31 2.90 2.45
C CYS A 86 -1.78 2.54 3.87
N GLU A 87 -1.63 1.29 4.34
CA GLU A 87 -1.84 0.95 5.75
C GLU A 87 -1.05 1.87 6.69
N PRO A 88 -1.38 1.94 8.00
CA PRO A 88 -0.60 2.73 8.94
C PRO A 88 0.91 2.48 8.79
N GLY A 89 1.65 3.57 8.61
CA GLY A 89 3.09 3.55 8.36
C GLY A 89 3.53 3.28 6.93
N GLY A 90 2.62 2.86 6.06
CA GLY A 90 2.83 2.66 4.62
C GLY A 90 2.60 3.93 3.81
N MET A 91 3.39 4.14 2.76
CA MET A 91 3.14 5.20 1.77
C MET A 91 3.64 4.83 0.38
N VAL A 92 2.97 5.34 -0.66
CA VAL A 92 3.48 5.26 -2.03
C VAL A 92 4.58 6.30 -2.21
N SER A 93 5.83 5.85 -2.11
CA SER A 93 7.02 6.70 -2.30
C SER A 93 7.24 7.01 -3.80
N GLN A 94 7.22 5.97 -4.63
CA GLN A 94 7.51 6.04 -6.06
C GLN A 94 6.42 5.29 -6.85
N CYS A 95 6.04 5.84 -7.99
CA CYS A 95 5.06 5.26 -8.91
C CYS A 95 5.28 5.95 -10.25
N ASP A 96 5.56 5.18 -11.29
CA ASP A 96 5.68 5.65 -12.67
C ASP A 96 4.47 5.22 -13.54
N ASN A 97 3.47 4.61 -12.89
CA ASN A 97 2.23 4.10 -13.45
C ASN A 97 2.37 2.98 -14.50
N LYS A 98 3.59 2.61 -14.90
CA LYS A 98 3.83 1.70 -16.04
C LYS A 98 4.73 0.51 -15.69
N ILE A 99 5.80 0.77 -14.96
CA ILE A 99 6.85 -0.18 -14.64
C ILE A 99 6.69 -0.62 -13.19
N ALA A 100 6.76 0.33 -12.24
CA ALA A 100 6.77 -0.03 -10.83
C ALA A 100 6.04 0.96 -9.92
N THR A 101 5.54 0.42 -8.81
CA THR A 101 5.11 1.19 -7.64
C THR A 101 5.87 0.71 -6.41
N VAL A 102 6.40 1.64 -5.62
CA VAL A 102 7.16 1.34 -4.40
C VAL A 102 6.45 1.89 -3.18
N TYR A 103 6.13 0.99 -2.27
CA TYR A 103 5.49 1.26 -1.00
C TYR A 103 6.53 1.17 0.11
N HIS A 104 6.82 2.26 0.83
CA HIS A 104 7.72 2.24 1.99
C HIS A 104 6.94 2.15 3.29
N PHE A 105 7.55 1.52 4.30
CA PHE A 105 6.92 1.31 5.60
C PHE A 105 7.82 1.77 6.77
N SER A 106 7.25 2.52 7.72
CA SER A 106 7.99 3.00 8.90
C SER A 106 8.15 1.96 10.02
N ASP A 107 7.14 1.12 10.21
CA ASP A 107 6.94 0.31 11.42
C ASP A 107 6.41 -1.10 11.10
N LYS A 108 6.27 -1.43 9.81
CA LYS A 108 5.83 -2.77 9.39
C LYS A 108 6.94 -3.80 9.64
N THR A 109 6.55 -4.94 10.20
CA THR A 109 7.44 -6.08 10.44
C THR A 109 6.78 -7.39 10.03
N PHE A 110 7.60 -8.36 9.63
CA PHE A 110 7.17 -9.73 9.41
C PHE A 110 7.95 -10.68 10.31
N GLN A 111 7.23 -11.60 10.96
CA GLN A 111 7.86 -12.73 11.63
C GLN A 111 7.98 -13.87 10.63
N LEU A 112 9.21 -14.15 10.20
CA LEU A 112 9.48 -15.22 9.25
C LEU A 112 10.08 -16.41 9.99
N LYS A 113 9.56 -17.60 9.71
CA LYS A 113 10.10 -18.86 10.20
C LYS A 113 10.87 -19.53 9.07
N SER A 114 12.15 -19.81 9.30
CA SER A 114 12.94 -20.55 8.33
C SER A 114 12.47 -22.01 8.31
N ASN A 115 12.32 -22.59 7.11
CA ASN A 115 12.09 -24.03 6.99
C ASN A 115 13.33 -24.85 7.41
N LYS A 116 14.52 -24.24 7.40
CA LYS A 116 15.80 -24.89 7.75
C LYS A 116 16.17 -24.70 9.23
N LEU A 117 15.78 -23.58 9.85
CA LEU A 117 16.08 -23.25 11.24
C LEU A 117 14.78 -23.22 12.04
N ARG A 118 14.67 -24.00 13.13
CA ARG A 118 13.48 -24.02 14.02
C ARG A 118 13.19 -22.69 14.74
N SER A 119 13.92 -21.62 14.43
CA SER A 119 13.78 -20.28 15.00
C SER A 119 13.02 -19.34 14.06
N SER A 120 12.13 -18.54 14.63
CA SER A 120 11.57 -17.36 13.96
C SER A 120 12.48 -16.15 14.16
N ALA A 121 12.50 -15.25 13.18
CA ALA A 121 13.13 -13.94 13.30
C ALA A 121 12.16 -12.85 12.83
N THR A 122 12.21 -11.70 13.50
CA THR A 122 11.42 -10.53 13.12
C THR A 122 12.23 -9.65 12.17
N TYR A 123 11.71 -9.49 10.96
CA TYR A 123 12.28 -8.65 9.92
C TYR A 123 11.52 -7.33 9.86
N LYS A 124 12.25 -6.22 9.73
CA LYS A 124 11.63 -4.94 9.35
C LYS A 124 11.31 -4.97 7.88
N VAL A 125 10.12 -4.54 7.49
CA VAL A 125 9.75 -4.35 6.09
C VAL A 125 10.15 -2.93 5.71
N LEU A 126 11.12 -2.80 4.81
CA LEU A 126 11.54 -1.49 4.32
C LEU A 126 10.60 -1.03 3.21
N ALA A 127 10.34 -1.91 2.24
CA ALA A 127 9.46 -1.61 1.14
C ALA A 127 8.76 -2.87 0.60
N ILE A 128 7.64 -2.64 -0.08
CA ILE A 128 7.04 -3.58 -1.03
C ILE A 128 7.11 -2.90 -2.40
N ILE A 129 7.52 -3.65 -3.41
CA ILE A 129 7.59 -3.21 -4.81
C ILE A 129 6.54 -4.00 -5.57
N GLU A 130 5.73 -3.31 -6.35
CA GLU A 130 4.82 -3.90 -7.32
C GLU A 130 5.39 -3.68 -8.71
N ASP A 131 5.67 -4.77 -9.42
CA ASP A 131 5.85 -4.77 -10.87
C ASP A 131 4.47 -4.66 -11.52
N ILE A 132 4.26 -3.57 -12.25
CA ILE A 132 2.97 -3.27 -12.85
C ILE A 132 2.71 -4.16 -14.07
N GLU A 133 3.75 -4.52 -14.83
CA GLU A 133 3.66 -5.28 -16.07
C GLU A 133 3.34 -6.75 -15.78
N TYR A 134 4.09 -7.37 -14.87
CA TYR A 134 3.98 -8.79 -14.54
C TYR A 134 3.03 -9.09 -13.38
N LYS A 135 2.53 -8.06 -12.68
CA LYS A 135 1.68 -8.20 -11.49
C LYS A 135 2.36 -9.00 -10.37
N GLU A 136 3.67 -8.85 -10.28
CA GLU A 136 4.50 -9.49 -9.26
C GLU A 136 4.85 -8.50 -8.16
N PHE A 137 5.04 -9.03 -6.96
CA PHE A 137 5.44 -8.23 -5.82
C PHE A 137 6.73 -8.74 -5.22
N PHE A 138 7.55 -7.79 -4.80
CA PHE A 138 8.77 -8.03 -4.08
C PHE A 138 8.69 -7.35 -2.72
N VAL A 139 9.25 -7.98 -1.70
CA VAL A 139 9.43 -7.35 -0.39
C VAL A 139 10.91 -7.13 -0.12
N VAL A 140 11.24 -5.94 0.38
CA VAL A 140 12.57 -5.61 0.87
C VAL A 140 12.54 -5.65 2.39
N LEU A 141 13.34 -6.55 2.96
CA LEU A 141 13.40 -6.85 4.38
C LEU A 141 14.74 -6.42 4.97
N SER A 142 14.75 -6.12 6.26
CA SER A 142 15.96 -5.84 7.02
C SER A 142 16.03 -6.63 8.32
N LEU A 143 17.19 -7.24 8.57
CA LEU A 143 17.57 -7.86 9.83
C LEU A 143 18.93 -7.32 10.27
N GLY A 144 18.91 -6.41 11.24
CA GLY A 144 20.10 -5.69 11.67
C GLY A 144 20.65 -4.79 10.55
N LYS A 145 21.87 -5.08 10.08
CA LYS A 145 22.52 -4.36 8.97
C LYS A 145 22.33 -5.03 7.61
N LYS A 146 21.73 -6.23 7.56
CA LYS A 146 21.55 -6.99 6.31
C LYS A 146 20.18 -6.68 5.71
N LYS A 147 20.15 -6.40 4.41
CA LYS A 147 18.92 -6.30 3.61
C LYS A 147 18.71 -7.59 2.82
N TYR A 148 17.46 -7.95 2.59
CA TYR A 148 17.03 -9.13 1.83
C TYR A 148 15.91 -8.74 0.88
N ILE A 149 15.80 -9.43 -0.25
CA ILE A 149 14.69 -9.29 -1.19
C ILE A 149 14.10 -10.67 -1.46
N SER A 150 12.78 -10.75 -1.49
CA SER A 150 12.02 -11.98 -1.73
C SER A 150 10.79 -11.67 -2.56
N TYR A 151 10.27 -12.65 -3.30
CA TYR A 151 8.92 -12.54 -3.83
C TYR A 151 7.93 -12.47 -2.65
N TYR A 152 6.84 -11.74 -2.87
CA TYR A 152 5.80 -11.48 -1.89
C TYR A 152 4.43 -11.85 -2.44
N TYR A 153 3.67 -12.62 -1.68
CA TYR A 153 2.31 -12.99 -2.04
C TYR A 153 1.39 -12.66 -0.86
N SER A 154 0.33 -11.91 -1.12
CA SER A 154 -0.67 -11.58 -0.10
C SER A 154 -1.88 -12.48 -0.28
N GLU A 155 -2.09 -13.41 0.64
CA GLU A 155 -3.15 -14.40 0.59
C GLU A 155 -4.16 -14.19 1.72
N ILE A 156 -5.37 -14.76 1.58
CA ILE A 156 -6.43 -14.68 2.60
C ILE A 156 -5.95 -15.29 3.94
N GLY A 157 -5.08 -16.30 3.89
CA GLY A 157 -4.48 -16.94 5.06
C GLY A 157 -3.29 -16.21 5.69
N GLY A 158 -2.92 -15.05 5.13
CA GLY A 158 -1.74 -14.29 5.52
C GLY A 158 -0.73 -14.18 4.38
N ASP A 159 0.29 -13.36 4.62
CA ASP A 159 1.33 -13.11 3.63
C ASP A 159 2.34 -14.27 3.56
N THR A 160 2.71 -14.69 2.35
CA THR A 160 3.73 -15.71 2.07
C THR A 160 4.88 -15.12 1.26
N PHE A 161 6.05 -15.78 1.33
CA PHE A 161 7.30 -15.29 0.77
C PHE A 161 8.10 -16.44 0.15
N SER A 162 8.80 -16.17 -0.94
CA SER A 162 9.70 -17.14 -1.56
C SER A 162 11.01 -16.51 -1.99
N GLU A 163 12.05 -17.34 -2.09
CA GLU A 163 13.37 -16.91 -2.58
C GLU A 163 13.26 -16.47 -4.04
N ILE A 164 13.94 -15.38 -4.39
CA ILE A 164 14.07 -14.98 -5.78
C ILE A 164 15.00 -15.96 -6.49
N LYS A 165 14.50 -16.56 -7.58
CA LYS A 165 15.23 -17.54 -8.38
C LYS A 165 15.76 -16.95 -9.67
N ASP A 166 15.10 -15.91 -10.18
CA ASP A 166 15.52 -15.18 -11.38
C ASP A 166 16.43 -14.00 -11.01
N ILE A 167 17.57 -13.90 -11.67
CA ILE A 167 18.52 -12.80 -11.45
C ILE A 167 17.98 -11.47 -12.02
N GLU A 168 17.15 -11.51 -13.06
CA GLU A 168 16.57 -10.31 -13.68
C GLU A 168 15.57 -9.66 -12.72
N ASP A 169 14.69 -10.46 -12.10
CA ASP A 169 13.75 -9.99 -11.07
C ASP A 169 14.47 -9.40 -9.86
N PHE A 170 15.56 -10.06 -9.44
CA PHE A 170 16.38 -9.55 -8.35
C PHE A 170 16.99 -8.19 -8.69
N ASN A 171 17.61 -8.08 -9.88
CA ASN A 171 18.22 -6.83 -10.35
C ASN A 171 17.18 -5.73 -10.53
N PHE A 172 15.99 -6.06 -11.04
CA PHE A 172 14.86 -5.15 -11.14
C PHE A 172 14.46 -4.60 -9.78
N ALA A 173 14.18 -5.49 -8.81
CA ALA A 173 13.74 -5.11 -7.48
C ALA A 173 14.79 -4.24 -6.75
N ILE A 174 16.08 -4.57 -6.85
CA ILE A 174 17.16 -3.74 -6.31
C ILE A 174 17.14 -2.35 -6.93
N LYS A 175 17.18 -2.27 -8.25
CA LYS A 175 17.28 -1.00 -8.97
C LYS A 175 16.11 -0.08 -8.64
N VAL A 176 14.90 -0.63 -8.63
CA VAL A 176 13.67 0.11 -8.28
C VAL A 176 13.72 0.61 -6.84
N PHE A 177 14.14 -0.24 -5.90
CA PHE A 177 14.24 0.12 -4.49
C PHE A 177 15.29 1.22 -4.25
N GLU A 178 16.49 1.10 -4.80
CA GLU A 178 17.57 2.08 -4.61
C GLU A 178 17.18 3.47 -5.15
N ASN A 179 16.56 3.51 -6.33
CA ASN A 179 16.04 4.76 -6.91
C ASN A 179 14.97 5.41 -6.02
N SER A 180 14.15 4.60 -5.36
CA SER A 180 13.13 5.10 -4.42
C SER A 180 13.76 5.70 -3.16
N GLU A 181 14.87 5.16 -2.65
CA GLU A 181 15.57 5.71 -1.48
C GLU A 181 16.20 7.08 -1.78
N VAL A 182 16.68 7.31 -3.02
CA VAL A 182 17.20 8.63 -3.43
C VAL A 182 16.08 9.68 -3.42
N SER A 183 14.91 9.32 -3.93
CA SER A 183 13.73 10.20 -4.01
C SER A 183 13.18 10.59 -2.63
N MET A 184 13.47 9.83 -1.58
CA MET A 184 13.06 10.13 -0.20
C MET A 184 14.05 11.03 0.56
N ARG A 185 15.24 11.28 0.01
CA ARG A 185 16.29 12.10 0.64
C ARG A 185 16.36 13.54 0.12
N GLY A 186 15.63 13.85 -0.96
CA GLY A 186 15.45 15.21 -1.50
C GLY A 186 14.17 15.83 -0.99
#